data_AF-A0A508WTF4-F1
#
_entry.id   AF-A0A508WTF4-F1
#
_cell.length_a   1.000
_cell.length_b   1.000
_cell.length_c   1.000
_cell.angle_alpha   90.00
_cell.angle_beta   90.00
_cell.angle_gamma   90.00
#
_symmetry.space_group_name_H-M   'P 1'
#
loop_
_entity.id
_entity.type
_entity.pdbx_description
1 polymer ?
#
loop_
_entity_poly.entity_id
_entity_poly.type
_entity_poly.pdbx_seq_one_letter_code
_entity_poly.pdbx_strand_id
1 'polypeptide(L)'
;MAAEGRAATAEGIVADTLWKTPAHSLSGATAKLHAIVSRWQPSVTSDEYPWPQLRAVIADLLKIDAEMSFHRNGLHRLAVPETRGASRGG
;
A
#
# COMPACT_ATOMS: atom_id res chain seq x y z
N MET A 1 -8.79 -35.38 7.65
CA MET A 1 -8.23 -34.64 6.51
C MET A 1 -9.29 -33.66 5.99
N ALA A 2 -9.52 -32.53 6.66
CA ALA A 2 -10.61 -31.60 6.28
C ALA A 2 -10.39 -30.13 6.73
N ALA A 3 -9.14 -29.76 7.05
CA ALA A 3 -8.79 -28.38 7.45
C ALA A 3 -7.99 -27.64 6.35
N GLU A 4 -7.24 -28.37 5.51
CA GLU A 4 -6.35 -27.77 4.50
C GLU A 4 -7.09 -27.22 3.27
N GLY A 5 -8.32 -27.67 2.99
CA GLY A 5 -9.08 -27.23 1.82
C GLY A 5 -9.75 -25.85 1.94
N ARG A 6 -9.96 -25.34 3.16
CA ARG A 6 -10.70 -24.08 3.39
C ARG A 6 -9.81 -22.83 3.35
N ALA A 7 -8.52 -22.97 3.65
CA ALA A 7 -7.56 -21.86 3.54
C ALA A 7 -7.26 -21.52 2.07
N ALA A 8 -7.14 -22.53 1.21
CA ALA A 8 -6.90 -22.36 -0.23
C ALA A 8 -8.03 -21.59 -0.94
N THR A 9 -9.27 -21.65 -0.43
CA THR A 9 -10.41 -20.95 -1.02
C THR A 9 -10.42 -19.44 -0.69
N ALA A 10 -9.97 -19.04 0.49
CA ALA A 10 -9.95 -17.64 0.90
C ALA A 10 -8.87 -16.83 0.15
N GLU A 11 -7.68 -17.42 -0.02
CA GLU A 11 -6.57 -16.78 -0.75
C GLU A 11 -6.90 -16.57 -2.24
N GLY A 12 -7.59 -17.54 -2.86
CA GLY A 12 -8.04 -17.44 -4.26
C GLY A 12 -9.06 -16.32 -4.49
N ILE A 13 -10.02 -16.14 -3.56
CA ILE A 13 -11.07 -15.13 -3.69
C ILE A 13 -10.51 -13.72 -3.44
N VAL A 14 -9.63 -13.54 -2.44
CA VAL A 14 -8.98 -12.26 -2.16
C VAL A 14 -8.13 -11.81 -3.35
N ALA A 15 -7.35 -12.72 -3.94
CA ALA A 15 -6.56 -12.41 -5.12
C ALA A 15 -7.43 -11.95 -6.30
N ASP A 16 -8.55 -12.63 -6.58
CA ASP A 16 -9.44 -12.30 -7.70
C ASP A 16 -10.15 -10.95 -7.50
N THR A 17 -10.57 -10.63 -6.28
CA THR A 17 -11.14 -9.31 -5.94
C THR A 17 -10.12 -8.17 -6.00
N LEU A 18 -8.86 -8.43 -5.65
CA LEU A 18 -7.79 -7.44 -5.76
C LEU A 18 -7.59 -7.06 -7.23
N TRP A 19 -7.54 -8.04 -8.15
CA TRP A 19 -7.32 -7.79 -9.57
C TRP A 19 -8.44 -6.97 -10.23
N LYS A 20 -9.70 -7.26 -9.89
CA LYS A 20 -10.90 -6.62 -10.45
C LYS A 20 -11.16 -5.20 -9.96
N THR A 21 -10.58 -4.80 -8.83
CA THR A 21 -10.77 -3.45 -8.28
C THR A 21 -9.79 -2.49 -8.94
N PRO A 22 -10.20 -1.53 -9.79
CA PRO A 22 -9.28 -0.52 -10.34
C PRO A 22 -8.54 0.19 -9.20
N ALA A 23 -7.21 0.32 -9.34
CA ALA A 23 -6.43 1.00 -8.33
C ALA A 23 -6.66 2.51 -8.47
N HIS A 24 -7.37 3.10 -7.52
CA HIS A 24 -7.56 4.56 -7.44
C HIS A 24 -6.44 5.25 -6.64
N SER A 25 -5.45 4.48 -6.16
CA SER A 25 -4.32 4.97 -5.38
C SER A 25 -3.02 4.26 -5.76
N LEU A 26 -1.89 4.95 -5.55
CA LEU A 26 -0.54 4.42 -5.73
C LEU A 26 -0.29 3.19 -4.84
N SER A 27 -0.73 3.26 -3.58
CA SER A 27 -0.75 2.13 -2.65
C SER A 27 -1.53 0.91 -3.18
N GLY A 28 -2.69 1.11 -3.82
CA GLY A 28 -3.48 0.03 -4.41
C GLY A 28 -2.81 -0.63 -5.61
N ALA A 29 -2.16 0.16 -6.47
CA ALA A 29 -1.37 -0.36 -7.59
C ALA A 29 -0.12 -1.13 -7.10
N THR A 30 0.53 -0.63 -6.06
CA THR A 30 1.70 -1.27 -5.44
C THR A 30 1.34 -2.60 -4.79
N ALA A 31 0.20 -2.69 -4.10
CA ALA A 31 -0.30 -3.92 -3.51
C ALA A 31 -0.57 -5.02 -4.55
N LYS A 32 -1.13 -4.65 -5.72
CA LYS A 32 -1.31 -5.57 -6.85
C LYS A 32 0.03 -6.12 -7.34
N LEU A 33 1.01 -5.25 -7.57
CA LEU A 33 2.33 -5.67 -8.03
C LEU A 33 3.00 -6.59 -7.01
N HIS A 34 2.90 -6.27 -5.72
CA HIS A 34 3.41 -7.12 -4.64
C HIS A 34 2.75 -8.51 -4.59
N ALA A 35 1.44 -8.59 -4.89
CA ALA A 35 0.73 -9.86 -4.97
C ALA A 35 1.22 -10.73 -6.16
N ILE A 36 1.57 -10.13 -7.31
CA ILE A 36 2.19 -10.88 -8.44
C ILE A 36 3.53 -11.47 -7.98
N VAL A 37 4.39 -10.63 -7.42
CA VAL A 37 5.72 -11.05 -6.98
C VAL A 37 5.60 -12.17 -5.95
N SER A 38 4.73 -12.01 -4.95
CA SER A 38 4.56 -13.02 -3.90
C SER A 38 4.00 -14.35 -4.40
N ARG A 39 3.17 -14.33 -5.45
CA ARG A 39 2.52 -15.53 -5.98
C ARG A 39 3.40 -16.31 -6.96
N TRP A 40 4.25 -15.62 -7.72
CA TRP A 40 4.99 -16.22 -8.84
C TRP A 40 6.50 -16.28 -8.61
N GLN A 41 7.04 -15.56 -7.63
CA GLN A 41 8.46 -15.70 -7.31
C GLN A 41 8.73 -17.10 -6.72
N PRO A 42 9.81 -17.78 -7.14
CA PRO A 42 10.19 -19.08 -6.58
C PRO A 42 10.55 -19.00 -5.09
N SER A 43 11.14 -17.87 -4.69
CA SER A 43 11.54 -17.58 -3.31
C SER A 43 11.56 -16.06 -3.07
N VAL A 44 11.30 -15.64 -1.84
CA VAL A 44 11.43 -14.24 -1.40
C VAL A 44 12.86 -13.72 -1.51
N THR A 45 13.84 -14.61 -1.44
CA THR A 45 15.26 -14.31 -1.62
C THR A 45 15.76 -14.63 -3.03
N SER A 46 14.85 -14.88 -3.99
CA SER A 46 15.28 -15.16 -5.35
C SER A 46 15.90 -13.90 -5.96
N ASP A 47 17.18 -14.00 -6.32
CA ASP A 47 17.94 -12.95 -7.02
C ASP A 47 17.92 -13.12 -8.54
N GLU A 48 17.14 -14.09 -9.03
CA GLU A 48 16.92 -14.28 -10.46
C GLU A 48 16.12 -13.13 -11.06
N TYR A 49 16.48 -12.74 -12.28
CA TYR A 49 15.70 -11.78 -13.05
C TYR A 49 14.26 -12.30 -13.27
N PRO A 50 13.21 -11.47 -13.09
CA PRO A 50 13.21 -10.04 -12.78
C PRO A 50 12.92 -9.71 -11.30
N TRP A 51 13.03 -10.67 -10.38
CA TRP A 51 12.50 -10.52 -9.02
C TRP A 51 13.14 -9.39 -8.22
N PRO A 52 14.49 -9.19 -8.24
CA PRO A 52 15.11 -8.04 -7.61
C PRO A 52 14.59 -6.71 -8.16
N GLN A 53 14.41 -6.59 -9.47
CA GLN A 53 13.95 -5.37 -10.14
C GLN A 53 12.50 -5.05 -9.75
N LEU A 54 11.63 -6.06 -9.72
CA LEU A 54 10.24 -5.88 -9.29
C LEU A 54 10.16 -5.45 -7.82
N ARG A 55 10.98 -6.03 -6.93
CA ARG A 55 11.06 -5.60 -5.52
C ARG A 55 11.59 -4.18 -5.37
N ALA A 56 12.59 -3.79 -6.16
CA ALA A 56 13.11 -2.42 -6.18
C ALA A 56 12.03 -1.41 -6.60
N VAL A 57 11.30 -1.70 -7.69
CA VAL A 57 10.18 -0.85 -8.15
C VAL A 57 9.10 -0.74 -7.07
N ILE A 58 8.71 -1.84 -6.41
CA ILE A 58 7.76 -1.79 -5.29
C ILE A 58 8.26 -0.89 -4.17
N ALA A 59 9.54 -1.01 -3.78
CA ALA A 59 10.12 -0.19 -2.73
C ALA A 59 10.12 1.31 -3.08
N ASP A 60 10.41 1.66 -4.34
CA ASP A 60 10.39 3.05 -4.78
C ASP A 60 8.96 3.60 -4.84
N LEU A 61 7.97 2.81 -5.27
CA LEU A 61 6.56 3.21 -5.23
C LEU A 61 6.07 3.46 -3.78
N LEU A 62 6.50 2.64 -2.81
CA LEU A 62 6.18 2.84 -1.40
C LEU A 62 6.80 4.12 -0.82
N LYS A 63 8.05 4.45 -1.20
CA LYS A 63 8.69 5.71 -0.79
C LYS A 63 7.92 6.91 -1.33
N ILE A 64 7.54 6.88 -2.62
CA ILE A 64 6.77 7.94 -3.25
C ILE A 64 5.41 8.12 -2.56
N ASP A 65 4.70 7.03 -2.27
CA ASP A 65 3.40 7.06 -1.56
C ASP A 65 3.52 7.67 -0.16
N ALA A 66 4.59 7.30 0.57
CA ALA A 66 4.90 7.87 1.88
C ALA A 66 5.18 9.37 1.77
N GLU A 67 6.08 9.78 0.86
CA GLU A 67 6.40 11.19 0.61
C GLU A 67 5.14 11.99 0.25
N MET A 68 4.33 11.55 -0.71
CA MET A 68 3.09 12.24 -1.09
C MET A 68 2.11 12.37 0.08
N SER A 69 2.02 11.36 0.93
CA SER A 69 1.18 11.39 2.13
C SER A 69 1.67 12.42 3.15
N PHE A 70 2.97 12.56 3.34
CA PHE A 70 3.56 13.60 4.20
C PHE A 70 3.25 15.01 3.69
N HIS A 71 3.34 15.24 2.37
CA HIS A 71 3.03 16.55 1.79
C HIS A 71 1.56 16.93 1.99
N ARG A 72 0.64 15.99 1.79
CA ARG A 72 -0.80 16.22 2.05
C ARG A 72 -1.04 16.56 3.52
N ASN A 73 -0.42 15.83 4.44
CA ASN A 73 -0.59 16.05 5.88
C ASN A 73 0.07 17.37 6.37
N GLY A 74 1.20 17.76 5.76
CA GLY A 74 1.88 19.03 6.05
C GLY A 74 1.05 20.26 5.65
N LEU A 75 0.33 20.19 4.53
CA LEU A 75 -0.60 21.24 4.11
C LEU A 75 -1.82 21.33 5.04
N HIS A 76 -2.36 20.20 5.51
CA HIS A 76 -3.46 20.20 6.49
C HIS A 76 -3.04 20.80 7.85
N ARG A 77 -1.80 20.60 8.29
CA ARG A 77 -1.31 21.11 9.58
C ARG A 77 -1.16 22.63 9.61
N LEU A 78 -0.86 23.26 8.49
CA LEU A 78 -0.73 24.72 8.39
C LEU A 78 -2.08 25.44 8.27
N ALA A 79 -3.17 24.70 8.02
CA ALA A 79 -4.49 25.26 7.77
C ALA A 79 -5.40 25.37 8.99
N VAL A 80 -4.97 24.93 10.20
CA VAL A 80 -5.70 25.26 11.44
C VAL A 80 -5.42 26.72 11.80
N PRO A 81 -6.40 27.62 11.73
CA PRO A 81 -6.25 28.93 12.33
C PRO A 81 -6.40 28.73 13.84
N GLU A 82 -5.37 29.03 14.62
CA GLU A 82 -5.53 29.22 16.06
C GLU A 82 -6.53 30.38 16.27
N THR A 83 -7.80 30.05 16.48
CA THR A 83 -8.78 30.97 17.06
C THR A 83 -8.46 31.12 18.54
N ARG A 84 -7.38 31.86 18.82
CA ARG A 84 -7.01 32.23 20.18
C ARG A 84 -8.05 33.20 20.70
N GLY A 85 -8.88 32.70 21.62
CA GLY A 85 -9.98 33.43 22.22
C GLY A 85 -9.57 34.78 22.79
N ALA A 86 -10.17 35.83 22.25
CA ALA A 86 -10.25 37.12 22.92
C ALA A 86 -11.38 37.02 23.96
N SER A 87 -11.02 36.74 25.20
CA SER A 87 -11.87 37.06 26.35
C SER A 87 -10.98 37.36 27.55
N ARG A 88 -10.65 38.65 27.74
CA ARG A 88 -10.40 39.24 29.05
C ARG A 88 -10.29 40.76 28.98
N GLY A 89 -11.03 41.40 29.88
CA GLY A 89 -10.99 42.82 30.20
C GLY A 89 -12.31 43.48 29.82
N GLY A 90 -13.09 44.05 30.73
CA GLY A 90 -12.92 44.36 32.14
C GLY A 90 -14.02 45.36 32.50
#